data_AF-A0A1Q5RI20-F1
#
_entry.id   AF-A0A1Q5RI20-F1
#
_cell.length_a   1.000
_cell.length_b   1.000
_cell.length_c   1.000
_cell.angle_alpha   90.00
_cell.angle_beta   90.00
_cell.angle_gamma   90.00
#
_symmetry.space_group_name_H-M   'P 1'
#
loop_
_entity.id
_entity.type
_entity.pdbx_description
1 polymer ?
#
loop_
_entity_poly.entity_id
_entity_poly.type
_entity_poly.pdbx_seq_one_letter_code
_entity_poly.pdbx_strand_id
1 'polypeptide(L)'
;MVLTVALTGLLLLVAFVTGVRHMTLAIMLIRPSCDRLFEWLRDASGGHLGPGAAFNAIVIGMALVAILYVPALAFSTTFVAWFAFLLAAACSLLRTPDPEGGLRLLLALITYAAVFMIPHVVIKSCRTMSLCFTVAIASSVVPSTFALLELAMDPAILVGDHRLQSTFTHPNIYAFYLFSLVVLILFLNSTRRIALTIFMRRAMFAYAGYLLFLLLLTKTRSAWFAMLIVLVAYAIVIDRRWLLPMLILPALAVVIPGTSERLSDIESGTVAVGFEQLNSLAWRELLWRDTLEWLRDNPPGLLGYGLNSFQSYVPLFFSLLDAEAGSPDVQEGLGLHNGFLQIYFEMGLAGLIAFAFLMGTIVLRLITTFNKDFAGSFVMLMLCVGYMIVLYYDNLFGYLQFQWFFWFTVGTACASGELVPASRSLSQPRVASRPNRLASPPGV
;
A
#
# COMPACT_ATOMS: atom_id res chain seq x y z
N MET A 1 -1.02 -6.34 -27.53
CA MET A 1 -0.34 -7.58 -27.05
C MET A 1 1.14 -7.61 -27.43
N VAL A 2 1.53 -7.49 -28.72
CA VAL A 2 2.94 -7.53 -29.16
C VAL A 2 3.82 -6.48 -28.47
N LEU A 3 3.35 -5.22 -28.37
CA LEU A 3 4.08 -4.14 -27.70
C LEU A 3 4.33 -4.44 -26.20
N THR A 4 3.32 -4.94 -25.49
CA THR A 4 3.39 -5.29 -24.06
C THR A 4 4.39 -6.41 -23.82
N VAL A 5 4.40 -7.44 -24.68
CA VAL A 5 5.35 -8.56 -24.59
C VAL A 5 6.77 -8.09 -24.91
N ALA A 6 6.96 -7.28 -25.95
CA ALA A 6 8.26 -6.72 -26.31
C ALA A 6 8.82 -5.81 -25.18
N LEU A 7 7.97 -4.95 -24.61
CA LEU A 7 8.34 -4.11 -23.47
C LEU A 7 8.70 -4.95 -22.25
N THR A 8 7.93 -6.00 -21.95
CA THR A 8 8.23 -6.92 -20.84
C THR A 8 9.58 -7.61 -21.04
N GLY A 9 9.84 -8.11 -22.25
CA GLY A 9 11.12 -8.74 -22.59
C GLY A 9 12.31 -7.77 -22.46
N LEU A 10 12.16 -6.54 -22.94
CA LEU A 10 13.17 -5.49 -22.80
C LEU A 10 13.42 -5.16 -21.33
N LEU A 11 12.36 -4.96 -20.54
CA LEU A 11 12.47 -4.64 -19.12
C LEU A 11 13.16 -5.80 -18.37
N LEU A 12 12.84 -7.06 -18.67
CA LEU A 12 13.49 -8.22 -18.07
C LEU A 12 14.97 -8.29 -18.44
N LEU A 13 15.34 -7.98 -19.68
CA LEU A 13 16.73 -7.90 -20.11
C LEU A 13 17.49 -6.78 -19.37
N VAL A 14 16.87 -5.62 -19.22
CA VAL A 14 17.42 -4.52 -18.40
C VAL A 14 17.57 -4.94 -16.94
N ALA A 15 16.59 -5.65 -16.38
CA ALA A 15 16.65 -6.16 -15.01
C ALA A 15 17.79 -7.18 -14.83
N PHE A 16 18.01 -8.02 -15.83
CA PHE A 16 19.12 -8.99 -15.84
C PHE A 16 20.48 -8.27 -15.86
N VAL A 17 20.64 -7.22 -16.68
CA VAL A 17 21.89 -6.45 -16.78
C VAL A 17 22.16 -5.58 -15.56
N THR A 18 21.14 -4.88 -15.06
CA THR A 18 21.27 -3.93 -13.94
C THR A 18 21.20 -4.60 -12.56
N GLY A 19 20.68 -5.83 -12.52
CA GLY A 19 20.42 -6.60 -11.31
C GLY A 19 19.12 -6.19 -10.61
N VAL A 20 18.50 -7.16 -9.92
CA VAL A 20 17.20 -7.02 -9.24
C VAL A 20 17.14 -5.81 -8.31
N ARG A 21 18.23 -5.49 -7.61
CA ARG A 21 18.28 -4.34 -6.68
C ARG A 21 18.06 -3.01 -7.40
N HIS A 22 18.85 -2.70 -8.43
CA HIS A 22 18.76 -1.39 -9.08
C HIS A 22 17.45 -1.25 -9.85
N MET A 23 16.99 -2.34 -10.47
CA MET A 23 15.70 -2.34 -11.16
C MET A 23 14.53 -2.11 -10.20
N THR A 24 14.52 -2.78 -9.05
CA THR A 24 13.49 -2.56 -8.02
C THR A 24 13.45 -1.09 -7.58
N LEU A 25 14.62 -0.50 -7.30
CA LEU A 25 14.68 0.90 -6.88
C LEU A 25 14.22 1.86 -8.00
N ALA A 26 14.60 1.60 -9.25
CA ALA A 26 14.19 2.42 -10.39
C ALA A 26 12.66 2.35 -10.61
N ILE A 27 12.09 1.14 -10.55
CA ILE A 27 10.65 0.94 -10.69
C ILE A 27 9.91 1.63 -9.54
N MET A 28 10.32 1.42 -8.29
CA MET A 28 9.68 2.05 -7.13
C MET A 28 9.76 3.58 -7.18
N LEU A 29 10.84 4.14 -7.77
CA LEU A 29 11.00 5.58 -7.94
C LEU A 29 10.01 6.18 -8.95
N ILE A 30 9.81 5.51 -10.08
CA ILE A 30 9.10 6.07 -11.24
C ILE A 30 7.60 5.74 -11.23
N ARG A 31 7.22 4.58 -10.68
CA ARG A 31 5.87 4.03 -10.78
C ARG A 31 4.75 4.98 -10.29
N PRO A 32 4.87 5.72 -9.17
CA PRO A 32 3.83 6.68 -8.76
C PRO A 32 3.54 7.80 -9.76
N SER A 33 4.46 8.08 -10.69
CA SER A 33 4.32 9.15 -11.68
C SER A 33 3.71 8.68 -13.00
N CYS A 34 3.52 7.37 -13.18
CA CYS A 34 3.14 6.79 -14.47
C CYS A 34 1.67 6.41 -14.60
N ASP A 35 0.83 6.55 -13.57
CA ASP A 35 -0.56 6.08 -13.60
C ASP A 35 -1.37 6.70 -14.75
N ARG A 36 -1.50 8.03 -14.79
CA ARG A 36 -2.20 8.72 -15.89
C ARG A 36 -1.59 8.44 -17.26
N LEU A 37 -0.27 8.31 -17.33
CA LEU A 37 0.42 7.99 -18.59
C LEU A 37 0.05 6.58 -19.07
N PHE A 38 -0.05 5.61 -18.17
CA PHE A 38 -0.41 4.24 -18.51
C PHE A 38 -1.88 4.10 -18.89
N GLU A 39 -2.76 4.85 -18.24
CA GLU A 39 -4.16 4.94 -18.60
C GLU A 39 -4.33 5.55 -20.00
N TRP A 40 -3.71 6.70 -20.26
CA TRP A 40 -3.71 7.33 -21.57
C TRP A 40 -3.16 6.41 -22.68
N LEU A 41 -2.06 5.69 -22.42
CA LEU A 41 -1.50 4.71 -23.36
C LEU A 41 -2.40 3.50 -23.57
N ARG A 42 -3.11 3.04 -22.53
CA ARG A 42 -4.09 1.94 -22.64
C ARG A 42 -5.24 2.37 -23.54
N ASP A 43 -5.79 3.56 -23.31
CA ASP A 43 -6.94 4.07 -24.04
C ASP A 43 -6.58 4.34 -25.51
N ALA A 44 -5.39 4.92 -25.75
CA ALA A 44 -4.84 5.12 -27.10
C ALA A 44 -4.57 3.79 -27.86
N SER A 45 -4.42 2.67 -27.16
CA SER A 45 -4.19 1.34 -27.76
C SER A 45 -5.45 0.48 -27.90
N GLY A 46 -6.64 1.08 -27.74
CA GLY A 46 -7.92 0.39 -27.93
C GLY A 46 -8.32 -0.53 -26.77
N GLY A 47 -7.85 -0.24 -25.54
CA GLY A 47 -8.28 -0.96 -24.33
C GLY A 47 -7.62 -2.33 -24.10
N HIS A 48 -6.67 -2.74 -24.94
CA HIS A 48 -5.88 -3.95 -24.72
C HIS A 48 -4.81 -3.76 -23.62
N LEU A 49 -4.27 -4.88 -23.09
CA LEU A 49 -3.22 -4.94 -22.04
C LEU A 49 -2.20 -3.79 -22.12
N GLY A 50 -2.40 -2.78 -21.28
CA GLY A 50 -1.60 -1.56 -21.26
C GLY A 50 -0.17 -1.77 -20.72
N PRO A 51 0.68 -0.74 -20.77
CA PRO A 51 2.06 -0.79 -20.28
C PRO A 51 2.17 -1.23 -18.82
N GLY A 52 1.14 -0.95 -17.99
CA GLY A 52 1.07 -1.39 -16.59
C GLY A 52 1.15 -2.91 -16.43
N ALA A 53 0.63 -3.69 -17.37
CA ALA A 53 0.73 -5.15 -17.33
C ALA A 53 2.19 -5.63 -17.49
N ALA A 54 2.99 -4.94 -18.31
CA ALA A 54 4.41 -5.23 -18.46
C ALA A 54 5.18 -4.95 -17.16
N PHE A 55 4.83 -3.88 -16.44
CA PHE A 55 5.41 -3.56 -15.12
C PHE A 55 5.04 -4.60 -14.05
N ASN A 56 3.80 -5.10 -14.04
CA ASN A 56 3.43 -6.20 -13.15
C ASN A 56 4.24 -7.47 -13.49
N ALA A 57 4.33 -7.83 -14.77
CA ALA A 57 5.03 -9.03 -15.23
C ALA A 57 6.52 -9.03 -14.88
N ILE A 58 7.23 -7.90 -15.05
CA ILE A 58 8.63 -7.80 -14.63
C ILE A 58 8.79 -7.96 -13.12
N VAL A 59 7.93 -7.34 -12.31
CA VAL A 59 8.04 -7.45 -10.85
C VAL A 59 7.82 -8.88 -10.38
N ILE A 60 6.84 -9.57 -10.96
CA ILE A 60 6.64 -11.01 -10.73
C ILE A 60 7.89 -11.80 -11.15
N GLY A 61 8.43 -11.54 -12.35
CA GLY A 61 9.66 -12.18 -12.83
C GLY A 61 10.86 -11.96 -11.91
N MET A 62 11.05 -10.74 -11.41
CA MET A 62 12.10 -10.40 -10.45
C MET A 62 11.94 -11.13 -9.12
N ALA A 63 10.71 -11.26 -8.61
CA ALA A 63 10.45 -12.01 -7.39
C ALA A 63 10.70 -13.51 -7.56
N LEU A 64 10.33 -14.09 -8.71
CA LEU A 64 10.65 -15.49 -9.04
C LEU A 64 12.16 -15.71 -9.07
N VAL A 65 12.90 -14.84 -9.75
CA VAL A 65 14.37 -14.87 -9.74
C VAL A 65 14.90 -14.76 -8.30
N ALA A 66 14.36 -13.84 -7.50
CA ALA A 66 14.77 -13.65 -6.11
C ALA A 66 14.57 -14.93 -5.26
N ILE A 67 13.46 -15.64 -5.44
CA ILE A 67 13.18 -16.92 -4.76
C ILE A 67 14.15 -18.02 -5.23
N LEU A 68 14.45 -18.09 -6.52
CA LEU A 68 15.41 -19.07 -7.06
C LEU A 68 16.83 -18.84 -6.52
N TYR A 69 17.23 -17.59 -6.31
CA TYR A 69 18.53 -17.24 -5.71
C TYR A 69 18.57 -17.45 -4.19
N VAL A 70 17.43 -17.32 -3.50
CA VAL A 70 17.32 -17.50 -2.04
C VAL A 70 16.16 -18.47 -1.73
N PRO A 71 16.35 -19.79 -1.93
CA PRO A 71 15.28 -20.77 -1.75
C PRO A 71 14.71 -20.81 -0.32
N ALA A 72 15.51 -20.44 0.68
CA ALA A 72 15.06 -20.32 2.07
C ALA A 72 13.87 -19.35 2.24
N LEU A 73 13.72 -18.36 1.35
CA LEU A 73 12.60 -17.42 1.38
C LEU A 73 11.25 -18.13 1.16
N ALA A 74 11.21 -19.18 0.35
CA ALA A 74 10.00 -19.97 0.07
C ALA A 74 9.48 -20.71 1.32
N PHE A 75 10.32 -20.88 2.34
CA PHE A 75 9.95 -21.50 3.61
C PHE A 75 9.74 -20.49 4.74
N SER A 76 9.83 -19.18 4.45
CA SER A 76 9.56 -18.15 5.45
C SER A 76 8.08 -18.12 5.81
N THR A 77 7.77 -17.79 7.07
CA THR A 77 6.39 -17.70 7.55
C THR A 77 5.59 -16.64 6.77
N THR A 78 6.24 -15.55 6.36
CA THR A 78 5.65 -14.50 5.53
C THR A 78 5.32 -15.00 4.12
N PHE A 79 6.17 -15.84 3.52
CA PHE A 79 5.87 -16.48 2.24
C PHE A 79 4.70 -17.43 2.33
N VAL A 80 4.67 -18.30 3.35
CA VAL A 80 3.55 -19.22 3.58
C VAL A 80 2.23 -18.45 3.76
N ALA A 81 2.25 -17.32 4.47
CA ALA A 81 1.04 -16.53 4.68
C ALA A 81 0.54 -15.85 3.40
N TRP A 82 1.44 -15.32 2.56
CA TRP A 82 1.08 -14.83 1.22
C TRP A 82 0.57 -15.95 0.32
N PHE A 83 1.25 -17.10 0.31
CA PHE A 83 0.85 -18.25 -0.47
C PHE A 83 -0.55 -18.73 -0.10
N ALA A 84 -0.88 -18.80 1.19
CA ALA A 84 -2.21 -19.17 1.65
C ALA A 84 -3.30 -18.20 1.13
N PHE A 85 -3.03 -16.89 1.16
CA PHE A 85 -3.96 -15.88 0.65
C PHE A 85 -4.12 -15.95 -0.87
N LEU A 86 -3.01 -16.11 -1.61
CA LEU A 86 -3.04 -16.28 -3.07
C LEU A 86 -3.72 -17.58 -3.49
N LEU A 87 -3.54 -18.66 -2.73
CA LEU A 87 -4.21 -19.93 -2.98
C LEU A 87 -5.73 -19.80 -2.80
N ALA A 88 -6.18 -19.13 -1.74
CA ALA A 88 -7.61 -18.85 -1.56
C ALA A 88 -8.17 -18.02 -2.73
N ALA A 89 -7.42 -17.02 -3.21
CA ALA A 89 -7.82 -16.20 -4.36
C ALA A 89 -7.87 -17.03 -5.66
N ALA A 90 -6.88 -17.89 -5.90
CA ALA A 90 -6.83 -18.76 -7.07
C ALA A 90 -7.94 -19.84 -7.05
N CYS A 91 -8.26 -20.40 -5.88
CA CYS A 91 -9.39 -21.33 -5.75
C CYS A 91 -10.73 -20.62 -5.98
N SER A 92 -10.89 -19.40 -5.46
CA SER A 92 -12.07 -18.57 -5.70
C SER A 92 -12.23 -18.20 -7.18
N LEU A 93 -11.13 -17.94 -7.91
CA LEU A 93 -11.17 -17.65 -9.35
C LEU A 93 -11.93 -18.72 -10.16
N LEU A 94 -11.92 -19.98 -9.74
CA LEU A 94 -12.65 -21.07 -10.43
C LEU A 94 -14.18 -20.90 -10.42
N ARG A 95 -14.71 -20.01 -9.58
CA ARG A 95 -16.15 -19.78 -9.41
C ARG A 95 -16.62 -18.44 -9.99
N THR A 96 -15.70 -17.61 -10.49
CA THR A 96 -16.06 -16.25 -10.90
C THR A 96 -16.88 -16.24 -12.20
N PRO A 97 -17.93 -15.40 -12.29
CA PRO A 97 -18.64 -15.15 -13.54
C PRO A 97 -17.83 -14.29 -14.54
N ASP A 98 -16.78 -13.60 -14.07
CA ASP A 98 -15.86 -12.80 -14.90
C ASP A 98 -14.41 -13.32 -14.77
N PRO A 99 -14.02 -14.34 -15.57
CA PRO A 99 -12.69 -14.92 -15.50
C PRO A 99 -11.57 -13.94 -15.86
N GLU A 100 -11.85 -12.97 -16.72
CA GLU A 100 -10.84 -12.00 -17.15
C GLU A 100 -10.53 -11.00 -16.04
N GLY A 101 -11.56 -10.37 -15.45
CA GLY A 101 -11.37 -9.48 -14.30
C GLY A 101 -10.79 -10.21 -13.09
N GLY A 102 -11.27 -11.43 -12.81
CA GLY A 102 -10.71 -12.28 -11.76
C GLY A 102 -9.23 -12.60 -11.97
N LEU A 103 -8.82 -12.97 -13.18
CA LEU A 103 -7.40 -13.25 -13.50
C LEU A 103 -6.54 -11.99 -13.35
N ARG A 104 -7.04 -10.82 -13.81
CA ARG A 104 -6.34 -9.54 -13.65
C ARG A 104 -6.14 -9.21 -12.16
N LEU A 105 -7.16 -9.42 -11.33
CA LEU A 105 -7.05 -9.23 -9.88
C LEU A 105 -6.07 -10.20 -9.25
N LEU A 106 -6.10 -11.48 -9.61
CA LEU A 106 -5.13 -12.47 -9.12
C LEU A 106 -3.69 -12.08 -9.46
N LEU A 107 -3.43 -11.64 -10.69
CA LEU A 107 -2.12 -11.16 -11.10
C LEU A 107 -1.68 -9.91 -10.32
N ALA A 108 -2.61 -9.01 -9.99
CA ALA A 108 -2.34 -7.87 -9.13
C ALA A 108 -1.95 -8.33 -7.71
N LEU A 109 -2.68 -9.28 -7.12
CA LEU A 109 -2.37 -9.85 -5.80
C LEU A 109 -1.00 -10.55 -5.80
N ILE A 110 -0.66 -11.31 -6.84
CA ILE A 110 0.67 -11.93 -7.00
C ILE A 110 1.75 -10.85 -7.07
N THR A 111 1.48 -9.75 -7.77
CA THR A 111 2.40 -8.61 -7.84
C THR A 111 2.60 -7.97 -6.47
N TYR A 112 1.55 -7.83 -5.65
CA TYR A 112 1.67 -7.33 -4.28
C TYR A 112 2.55 -8.20 -3.41
N ALA A 113 2.36 -9.53 -3.50
CA ALA A 113 3.24 -10.49 -2.84
C ALA A 113 4.69 -10.35 -3.32
N ALA A 114 4.91 -10.22 -4.62
CA ALA A 114 6.24 -10.02 -5.20
C ALA A 114 6.93 -8.76 -4.66
N VAL A 115 6.23 -7.61 -4.65
CA VAL A 115 6.74 -6.35 -4.11
C VAL A 115 7.09 -6.44 -2.62
N PHE A 116 6.30 -7.18 -1.84
CA PHE A 116 6.60 -7.46 -0.43
C PHE A 116 7.84 -8.35 -0.24
N MET A 117 8.03 -9.35 -1.11
CA MET A 117 9.11 -10.34 -0.99
C MET A 117 10.47 -9.81 -1.43
N ILE A 118 10.53 -9.03 -2.51
CA ILE A 118 11.78 -8.52 -3.09
C ILE A 118 12.73 -7.88 -2.04
N PRO A 119 12.27 -7.03 -1.10
CA PRO A 119 13.10 -6.47 -0.04
C PRO A 119 13.88 -7.51 0.79
N HIS A 120 13.33 -8.71 1.02
CA HIS A 120 13.98 -9.77 1.80
C HIS A 120 15.24 -10.31 1.14
N VAL A 121 15.35 -10.20 -0.20
CA VAL A 121 16.54 -10.62 -0.96
C VAL A 121 17.49 -9.45 -1.20
N VAL A 122 16.94 -8.26 -1.41
CA VAL A 122 17.71 -7.05 -1.74
C VAL A 122 18.44 -6.48 -0.51
N ILE A 123 17.82 -6.51 0.67
CA ILE A 123 18.33 -5.85 1.86
C ILE A 123 19.35 -6.74 2.58
N LYS A 124 20.63 -6.41 2.41
CA LYS A 124 21.74 -7.09 3.09
C LYS A 124 22.44 -6.23 4.14
N SER A 125 22.06 -4.95 4.24
CA SER A 125 22.70 -3.98 5.15
C SER A 125 21.75 -2.84 5.52
N CYS A 126 22.03 -2.14 6.62
CA CYS A 126 21.30 -0.93 7.00
C CYS A 126 21.37 0.17 5.93
N ARG A 127 22.47 0.24 5.17
CA ARG A 127 22.62 1.18 4.05
C ARG A 127 21.60 0.88 2.95
N THR A 128 21.44 -0.39 2.59
CA THR A 128 20.47 -0.80 1.56
C THR A 128 19.03 -0.59 2.02
N MET A 129 18.74 -0.91 3.29
CA MET A 129 17.43 -0.59 3.90
C MET A 129 17.13 0.91 3.83
N SER A 130 18.08 1.76 4.25
CA SER A 130 17.92 3.22 4.18
C SER A 130 17.68 3.68 2.74
N LEU A 131 18.40 3.12 1.76
CA LEU A 131 18.22 3.44 0.36
C LEU A 131 16.81 3.09 -0.14
N CYS A 132 16.26 1.92 0.23
CA CYS A 132 14.89 1.54 -0.12
C CYS A 132 13.86 2.55 0.41
N PHE A 133 13.96 2.97 1.67
CA PHE A 133 13.06 3.96 2.23
C PHE A 133 13.28 5.37 1.64
N THR A 134 14.53 5.76 1.37
CA THR A 134 14.82 7.03 0.69
C THR A 134 14.23 7.06 -0.72
N VAL A 135 14.31 5.95 -1.47
CA VAL A 135 13.70 5.83 -2.79
C VAL A 135 12.18 5.89 -2.71
N ALA A 136 11.59 5.21 -1.73
CA ALA A 136 10.15 5.29 -1.49
C ALA A 136 9.69 6.75 -1.25
N ILE A 137 10.42 7.53 -0.46
CA ILE A 137 10.12 8.97 -0.29
C ILE A 137 10.44 9.77 -1.55
N ALA A 138 11.56 9.51 -2.23
CA ALA A 138 11.91 10.23 -3.45
C ALA A 138 10.87 10.02 -4.57
N SER A 139 10.19 8.88 -4.56
CA SER A 139 9.11 8.56 -5.51
C SER A 139 7.88 9.48 -5.38
N SER A 140 7.76 10.22 -4.27
CA SER A 140 6.69 11.21 -4.08
C SER A 140 7.01 12.60 -4.61
N VAL A 141 8.25 12.87 -5.02
CA VAL A 141 8.65 14.20 -5.50
C VAL A 141 7.82 14.62 -6.70
N VAL A 142 7.81 13.81 -7.77
CA VAL A 142 7.07 14.13 -9.01
C VAL A 142 5.56 14.25 -8.77
N PRO A 143 4.87 13.29 -8.11
CA PRO A 143 3.45 13.46 -7.81
C PRO A 143 3.15 14.68 -6.95
N SER A 144 3.98 14.99 -5.96
CA SER A 144 3.70 16.15 -5.10
C SER A 144 3.91 17.46 -5.87
N THR A 145 4.97 17.57 -6.68
CA THR A 145 5.18 18.75 -7.52
C THR A 145 4.07 18.92 -8.57
N PHE A 146 3.60 17.82 -9.16
CA PHE A 146 2.52 17.85 -10.13
C PHE A 146 1.19 18.26 -9.47
N ALA A 147 0.98 17.92 -8.19
CA ALA A 147 -0.19 18.36 -7.44
C ALA A 147 -0.26 19.90 -7.29
N LEU A 148 0.89 20.58 -7.23
CA LEU A 148 0.93 22.05 -7.22
C LEU A 148 0.54 22.63 -8.58
N LEU A 149 0.93 21.96 -9.68
CA LEU A 149 0.49 22.35 -11.02
C LEU A 149 -1.02 22.15 -11.18
N GLU A 150 -1.55 21.01 -10.73
CA GLU A 150 -2.99 20.75 -10.72
C GLU A 150 -3.75 21.81 -9.91
N LEU A 151 -3.24 22.18 -8.72
CA LEU A 151 -3.83 23.24 -7.89
C LEU A 151 -3.78 24.62 -8.56
N ALA A 152 -2.71 24.93 -9.28
CA ALA A 152 -2.57 26.20 -10.01
C ALA A 152 -3.49 26.26 -11.24
N MET A 153 -3.74 25.13 -11.88
CA MET A 153 -4.62 25.02 -13.05
C MET A 153 -6.10 24.94 -12.67
N ASP A 154 -6.42 24.35 -11.51
CA ASP A 154 -7.78 24.22 -10.99
C ASP A 154 -7.88 24.73 -9.54
N PRO A 155 -7.99 26.06 -9.34
CA PRO A 155 -8.18 26.64 -8.01
C PRO A 155 -9.49 26.21 -7.33
N ALA A 156 -10.46 25.66 -8.06
CA ALA A 156 -11.71 25.18 -7.48
C ALA A 156 -11.50 23.98 -6.55
N ILE A 157 -10.34 23.33 -6.58
CA ILE A 157 -9.94 22.31 -5.59
C ILE A 157 -9.96 22.87 -4.16
N LEU A 158 -9.62 24.15 -3.97
CA LEU A 158 -9.57 24.80 -2.64
C LEU A 158 -10.96 25.19 -2.12
N VAL A 159 -11.85 25.58 -3.02
CA VAL A 159 -13.11 26.28 -2.64
C VAL A 159 -14.35 25.45 -2.95
N GLY A 160 -14.36 24.66 -4.03
CA GLY A 160 -15.51 23.87 -4.46
C GLY A 160 -15.34 22.38 -4.18
N ASP A 161 -16.03 21.53 -4.92
CA ASP A 161 -16.06 20.08 -4.71
C ASP A 161 -14.92 19.29 -5.38
N HIS A 162 -14.17 19.91 -6.28
CA HIS A 162 -13.06 19.26 -6.98
C HIS A 162 -12.02 18.72 -6.01
N ARG A 163 -11.43 17.56 -6.35
CA ARG A 163 -10.55 16.81 -5.47
C ARG A 163 -9.17 16.69 -6.08
N LEU A 164 -8.15 16.94 -5.28
CA LEU A 164 -6.76 16.79 -5.71
C LEU A 164 -6.42 15.30 -5.90
N GLN A 165 -5.85 14.94 -7.05
CA GLN A 165 -5.47 13.55 -7.36
C GLN A 165 -4.08 13.40 -8.01
N SER A 166 -3.48 14.48 -8.51
CA SER A 166 -2.15 14.53 -9.11
C SER A 166 -1.94 13.51 -10.24
N THR A 167 -0.80 12.82 -10.31
CA THR A 167 -0.45 11.82 -11.34
C THR A 167 -1.27 10.53 -11.23
N PHE A 168 -2.17 10.42 -10.26
CA PHE A 168 -3.02 9.26 -10.02
C PHE A 168 -4.33 9.37 -10.81
N THR A 169 -4.99 8.22 -10.95
CA THR A 169 -6.27 8.09 -11.65
C THR A 169 -7.47 8.46 -10.76
N HIS A 170 -7.28 8.51 -9.44
CA HIS A 170 -8.34 8.82 -8.50
C HIS A 170 -7.79 9.45 -7.19
N PRO A 171 -8.49 10.42 -6.58
CA PRO A 171 -8.04 11.13 -5.37
C PRO A 171 -7.80 10.20 -4.16
N ASN A 172 -8.57 9.12 -4.01
CA ASN A 172 -8.38 8.19 -2.89
C ASN A 172 -7.01 7.48 -2.99
N ILE A 173 -6.59 7.08 -4.20
CA ILE A 173 -5.29 6.40 -4.40
C ILE A 173 -4.16 7.33 -3.97
N TYR A 174 -4.26 8.60 -4.38
CA TYR A 174 -3.27 9.60 -3.98
C TYR A 174 -3.29 9.85 -2.47
N ALA A 175 -4.47 9.95 -1.86
CA ALA A 175 -4.62 10.16 -0.42
C ALA A 175 -3.96 9.04 0.40
N PHE A 176 -4.20 7.78 0.06
CA PHE A 176 -3.62 6.64 0.78
C PHE A 176 -2.11 6.52 0.58
N TYR A 177 -1.62 6.92 -0.61
CA TYR A 177 -0.20 7.07 -0.88
C TYR A 177 0.45 8.17 -0.01
N LEU A 178 -0.15 9.36 0.04
CA LEU A 178 0.30 10.48 0.90
C LEU A 178 0.30 10.12 2.37
N PHE A 179 -0.78 9.49 2.86
CA PHE A 179 -0.88 8.94 4.20
C PHE A 179 0.32 8.03 4.51
N SER A 180 0.60 7.05 3.64
CA SER A 180 1.68 6.09 3.87
C SER A 180 3.07 6.74 3.85
N LEU A 181 3.28 7.75 2.99
CA LEU A 181 4.50 8.55 2.97
C LEU A 181 4.72 9.33 4.26
N VAL A 182 3.68 9.97 4.79
CA VAL A 182 3.78 10.69 6.07
C VAL A 182 4.16 9.72 7.18
N VAL A 183 3.53 8.54 7.25
CA VAL A 183 3.90 7.51 8.24
C VAL A 183 5.34 7.02 8.05
N LEU A 184 5.80 6.85 6.79
CA LEU A 184 7.20 6.51 6.51
C LEU A 184 8.18 7.61 6.95
N ILE A 185 7.82 8.88 6.78
CA ILE A 185 8.62 10.00 7.28
C ILE A 185 8.71 9.98 8.82
N LEU A 186 7.58 9.73 9.50
CA LEU A 186 7.55 9.56 10.96
C LEU A 186 8.42 8.38 11.40
N PHE A 187 8.41 7.28 10.65
CA PHE A 187 9.26 6.12 10.90
C PHE A 187 10.75 6.47 10.80
N LEU A 188 11.18 7.08 9.70
CA LEU A 188 12.59 7.44 9.51
C LEU A 188 13.10 8.43 10.55
N ASN A 189 12.21 9.30 11.06
CA ASN A 189 12.55 10.22 12.14
C ASN A 189 12.55 9.57 13.53
N SER A 190 11.86 8.45 13.73
CA SER A 190 11.75 7.80 15.04
C SER A 190 12.68 6.59 15.21
N THR A 191 13.03 5.91 14.11
CA THR A 191 13.91 4.73 14.15
C THR A 191 15.31 5.07 14.63
N ARG A 192 15.88 4.20 15.46
CA ARG A 192 17.29 4.29 15.88
C ARG A 192 18.26 3.63 14.89
N ARG A 193 17.74 2.96 13.86
CA ARG A 193 18.55 2.19 12.90
C ARG A 193 19.15 3.04 11.79
N ILE A 194 18.65 4.26 11.60
CA ILE A 194 19.08 5.19 10.57
C ILE A 194 19.46 6.50 11.24
N ALA A 195 20.71 6.93 11.05
CA ALA A 195 21.18 8.21 11.55
C ALA A 195 20.86 9.31 10.53
N LEU A 196 19.93 10.19 10.89
CA LEU A 196 19.61 11.41 10.13
C LEU A 196 20.19 12.64 10.81
N THR A 197 20.77 13.54 10.01
CA THR A 197 21.22 14.85 10.49
C THR A 197 20.03 15.72 10.91
N ILE A 198 20.25 16.70 11.78
CA ILE A 198 19.18 17.60 12.24
C ILE A 198 18.51 18.36 11.08
N PHE A 199 19.28 18.72 10.06
CA PHE A 199 18.76 19.38 8.85
C PHE A 199 17.84 18.45 8.07
N MET A 200 18.24 17.19 7.85
CA MET A 200 17.40 16.21 7.17
C MET A 200 16.09 15.97 7.93
N ARG A 201 16.14 15.84 9.26
CA ARG A 201 14.94 15.67 10.09
C ARG A 201 13.96 16.83 9.94
N ARG A 202 14.47 18.06 9.99
CA ARG A 202 13.65 19.28 9.77
C ARG A 202 13.07 19.34 8.37
N ALA A 203 13.87 19.05 7.34
CA ALA A 203 13.42 19.02 5.95
C ALA A 203 12.32 17.96 5.73
N MET A 204 12.48 16.77 6.33
CA MET A 204 11.49 15.71 6.27
C MET A 204 10.19 16.09 6.97
N PHE A 205 10.24 16.75 8.13
CA PHE A 205 9.02 17.23 8.79
C PHE A 205 8.34 18.37 8.05
N ALA A 206 9.10 19.30 7.47
CA ALA A 206 8.53 20.32 6.58
C ALA A 206 7.84 19.68 5.38
N TYR A 207 8.48 18.66 4.79
CA TYR A 207 7.88 17.90 3.70
C TYR A 207 6.62 17.13 4.14
N ALA A 208 6.62 16.50 5.32
CA ALA A 208 5.43 15.85 5.87
C ALA A 208 4.27 16.84 6.08
N GLY A 209 4.54 18.06 6.56
CA GLY A 209 3.53 19.12 6.68
C GLY A 209 2.93 19.48 5.32
N TYR A 210 3.77 19.59 4.28
CA TYR A 210 3.31 19.80 2.92
C TYR A 210 2.48 18.61 2.38
N LEU A 211 2.89 17.36 2.62
CA LEU A 211 2.12 16.19 2.23
C LEU A 211 0.77 16.10 2.96
N LEU A 212 0.71 16.51 4.24
CA LEU A 212 -0.53 16.61 4.99
C LEU A 212 -1.46 17.67 4.41
N PHE A 213 -0.94 18.80 3.96
CA PHE A 213 -1.72 19.81 3.25
C PHE A 213 -2.31 19.23 1.96
N LEU A 214 -1.50 18.54 1.13
CA LEU A 214 -2.03 17.87 -0.07
C LEU A 214 -3.07 16.80 0.27
N LEU A 215 -2.86 16.05 1.36
CA LEU A 215 -3.80 15.03 1.84
C LEU A 215 -5.16 15.65 2.18
N LEU A 216 -5.20 16.84 2.78
CA LEU A 216 -6.44 17.59 3.00
C LEU A 216 -7.12 17.97 1.68
N LEU A 217 -6.37 18.36 0.65
CA LEU A 217 -6.97 18.70 -0.64
C LEU A 217 -7.54 17.51 -1.43
N THR A 218 -7.18 16.27 -1.06
CA THR A 218 -7.79 15.06 -1.67
C THR A 218 -9.24 14.83 -1.24
N LYS A 219 -9.70 15.46 -0.15
CA LYS A 219 -11.05 15.29 0.42
C LYS A 219 -11.43 13.83 0.73
N THR A 220 -10.42 13.00 1.03
CA THR A 220 -10.60 11.56 1.31
C THR A 220 -10.76 11.34 2.82
N ARG A 221 -12.01 11.24 3.29
CA ARG A 221 -12.36 11.13 4.72
C ARG A 221 -11.67 9.96 5.44
N SER A 222 -11.65 8.78 4.81
CA SER A 222 -11.02 7.58 5.40
C SER A 222 -9.50 7.76 5.60
N ALA A 223 -8.82 8.44 4.68
CA ALA A 223 -7.40 8.75 4.79
C ALA A 223 -7.13 9.75 5.92
N TRP A 224 -7.97 10.77 6.08
CA TRP A 224 -7.86 11.73 7.19
C TRP A 224 -8.05 11.05 8.54
N PHE A 225 -9.08 10.19 8.66
CA PHE A 225 -9.36 9.46 9.88
C PHE A 225 -8.22 8.50 10.25
N ALA A 226 -7.71 7.73 9.28
CA ALA A 226 -6.54 6.88 9.48
C ALA A 226 -5.30 7.70 9.90
N MET A 227 -5.02 8.81 9.22
CA MET A 227 -3.90 9.69 9.55
C MET A 227 -4.04 10.28 10.95
N LEU A 228 -5.24 10.71 11.36
CA LEU A 228 -5.52 11.23 12.69
C LEU A 228 -5.18 10.17 13.76
N ILE A 229 -5.67 8.94 13.61
CA ILE A 229 -5.37 7.85 14.55
C ILE A 229 -3.86 7.61 14.65
N VAL A 230 -3.15 7.56 13.53
CA VAL A 230 -1.70 7.35 13.53
C VAL A 230 -0.96 8.50 14.19
N LEU A 231 -1.34 9.75 13.94
CA LEU A 231 -0.73 10.92 14.57
C LEU A 231 -1.00 10.96 16.08
N VAL A 232 -2.22 10.61 16.53
CA VAL A 232 -2.57 10.55 17.97
C VAL A 232 -1.71 9.49 18.64
N ALA A 233 -1.67 8.29 18.07
CA ALA A 233 -0.86 7.20 18.58
C ALA A 233 0.64 7.56 18.63
N TYR A 234 1.15 8.20 17.56
CA TYR A 234 2.53 8.69 17.51
C TYR A 234 2.80 9.74 18.59
N ALA A 235 1.91 10.72 18.75
CA ALA A 235 2.09 11.79 19.71
C ALA A 235 2.05 11.29 21.16
N ILE A 236 1.17 10.35 21.49
CA ILE A 236 1.06 9.79 22.83
C ILE A 236 2.25 8.89 23.18
N VAL A 237 2.67 8.03 22.24
CA VAL A 237 3.63 6.94 22.51
C VAL A 237 5.07 7.32 22.19
N ILE A 238 5.31 8.13 21.15
CA ILE A 238 6.66 8.43 20.64
C ILE A 238 7.11 9.83 21.02
N ASP A 239 6.38 10.87 20.62
CA ASP A 239 6.76 12.27 20.89
C ASP A 239 5.55 13.19 21.10
N ARG A 240 5.32 13.58 22.37
CA ARG A 240 4.20 14.44 22.79
C ARG A 240 4.17 15.80 22.13
N ARG A 241 5.29 16.28 21.56
CA ARG A 241 5.32 17.56 20.82
C ARG A 241 4.41 17.54 19.60
N TRP A 242 4.09 16.35 19.08
CA TRP A 242 3.17 16.19 17.96
C TRP A 242 1.70 16.47 18.32
N LEU A 243 1.34 16.55 19.61
CA LEU A 243 0.01 16.96 20.05
C LEU A 243 -0.36 18.37 19.57
N LEU A 244 0.63 19.27 19.44
CA LEU A 244 0.39 20.65 19.00
C LEU A 244 -0.05 20.72 17.52
N PRO A 245 0.65 20.09 16.54
CA PRO A 245 0.15 19.91 15.19
C PRO A 245 -1.26 19.30 15.11
N MET A 246 -1.63 18.41 16.03
CA MET A 246 -2.98 17.81 16.04
C MET A 246 -4.08 18.78 16.41
N LEU A 247 -3.76 19.88 17.10
CA LEU A 247 -4.72 20.95 17.38
C LEU A 247 -4.85 21.90 16.17
N ILE A 248 -3.76 22.08 15.43
CA ILE A 248 -3.68 23.01 14.29
C ILE A 248 -4.31 22.40 13.02
N LEU A 249 -4.11 21.10 12.78
CA LEU A 249 -4.60 20.41 11.59
C LEU A 249 -6.14 20.50 11.41
N PRO A 250 -6.97 20.24 12.44
CA PRO A 250 -8.42 20.44 12.35
C PRO A 250 -8.79 21.90 12.12
N ALA A 251 -8.12 22.86 12.77
CA ALA A 251 -8.36 24.27 12.55
C ALA A 251 -8.06 24.67 11.09
N LEU A 252 -6.98 24.15 10.51
CA LEU A 252 -6.65 24.37 9.10
C LEU A 252 -7.69 23.75 8.15
N ALA A 253 -8.21 22.56 8.50
CA ALA A 253 -9.26 21.90 7.73
C ALA A 253 -10.60 22.64 7.77
N VAL A 254 -10.89 23.41 8.82
CA VAL A 254 -12.09 24.26 8.88
C VAL A 254 -11.92 25.53 8.05
N VAL A 255 -10.70 26.07 7.94
CA VAL A 255 -10.41 27.30 7.17
C VAL A 255 -10.51 27.09 5.67
N ILE A 256 -10.25 25.88 5.17
CA ILE A 256 -10.36 25.55 3.75
C ILE A 256 -11.84 25.26 3.42
N PRO A 257 -12.53 26.09 2.60
CA PRO A 257 -13.99 25.97 2.41
C PRO A 257 -14.42 24.59 1.94
N GLY A 258 -13.77 24.04 0.92
CA GLY A 258 -14.13 22.73 0.36
C GLY A 258 -13.86 21.54 1.29
N THR A 259 -13.08 21.69 2.38
CA THR A 259 -12.96 20.65 3.41
C THR A 259 -13.96 20.85 4.54
N SER A 260 -14.37 22.09 4.82
CA SER A 260 -15.42 22.40 5.79
C SER A 260 -16.79 21.86 5.34
N GLU A 261 -17.13 22.01 4.05
CA GLU A 261 -18.37 21.49 3.46
C GLU A 261 -18.44 19.96 3.59
N ARG A 262 -17.31 19.29 3.28
CA ARG A 262 -17.20 17.84 3.43
C ARG A 262 -17.27 17.35 4.88
N LEU A 263 -16.95 18.20 5.85
CA LEU A 263 -17.08 17.91 7.28
C LEU A 263 -18.52 18.13 7.74
N SER A 264 -19.18 19.21 7.29
CA SER A 264 -20.60 19.46 7.60
C SER A 264 -21.53 18.40 7.01
N ASP A 265 -21.17 17.81 5.87
CA ASP A 265 -21.90 16.68 5.27
C ASP A 265 -21.92 15.42 6.15
N ILE A 266 -20.97 15.29 7.09
CA ILE A 266 -20.93 14.18 8.05
C ILE A 266 -21.97 14.41 9.15
N GLU A 267 -22.20 15.66 9.54
CA GLU A 267 -23.17 16.05 10.57
C GLU A 267 -24.60 16.10 10.03
N SER A 268 -24.79 16.50 8.77
CA SER A 268 -26.11 16.70 8.19
C SER A 268 -26.87 15.41 7.89
N GLY A 269 -26.18 14.26 7.82
CA GLY A 269 -26.80 12.93 7.75
C GLY A 269 -27.99 12.86 6.82
N THR A 270 -27.94 13.57 5.68
CA THR A 270 -29.16 13.96 4.97
C THR A 270 -29.74 12.76 4.25
N VAL A 271 -30.58 12.03 4.96
CA VAL A 271 -31.76 11.36 4.42
C VAL A 271 -32.68 12.49 3.95
N ALA A 272 -32.30 13.11 2.83
CA ALA A 272 -33.21 14.00 2.13
C ALA A 272 -34.36 13.12 1.63
N VAL A 273 -35.57 13.58 1.91
CA VAL A 273 -36.81 12.96 1.43
C VAL A 273 -36.75 12.89 -0.10
N GLY A 274 -36.56 11.68 -0.63
CA GLY A 274 -36.27 11.43 -2.04
C GLY A 274 -34.83 10.92 -2.22
N PHE A 275 -34.70 9.70 -2.74
CA PHE A 275 -33.45 8.96 -2.93
C PHE A 275 -32.41 9.64 -3.85
N GLU A 276 -32.63 10.87 -4.32
CA GLU A 276 -31.81 11.54 -5.35
C GLU A 276 -30.51 12.20 -4.83
N GLN A 277 -30.23 12.23 -3.52
CA GLN A 277 -29.01 12.87 -2.98
C GLN A 277 -28.44 12.16 -1.73
N LEU A 278 -28.12 10.87 -1.84
CA LEU A 278 -27.34 10.19 -0.78
C LEU A 278 -25.88 10.65 -0.84
N ASN A 279 -25.30 11.02 0.31
CA ASN A 279 -23.85 11.23 0.37
C ASN A 279 -23.12 9.88 0.16
N SER A 280 -21.87 9.93 -0.32
CA SER A 280 -21.12 8.73 -0.72
C SER A 280 -20.84 7.72 0.41
N LEU A 281 -20.97 8.12 1.68
CA LEU A 281 -20.86 7.20 2.82
C LEU A 281 -22.19 6.50 3.10
N ALA A 282 -23.30 7.24 3.10
CA ALA A 282 -24.64 6.68 3.30
C ALA A 282 -25.00 5.66 2.20
N TRP A 283 -24.58 5.93 0.95
CA TRP A 283 -24.70 4.97 -0.15
C TRP A 283 -23.95 3.66 0.15
N ARG A 284 -22.71 3.75 0.64
CA ARG A 284 -21.89 2.57 0.99
C ARG A 284 -22.48 1.80 2.16
N GLU A 285 -22.94 2.49 3.21
CA GLU A 285 -23.58 1.84 4.35
C GLU A 285 -24.83 1.06 3.94
N LEU A 286 -25.64 1.63 3.04
CA LEU A 286 -26.79 0.96 2.47
C LEU A 286 -26.38 -0.25 1.64
N LEU A 287 -25.41 -0.10 0.73
CA LEU A 287 -24.87 -1.20 -0.07
C LEU A 287 -24.33 -2.34 0.81
N TRP A 288 -23.63 -2.02 1.89
CA TRP A 288 -23.11 -3.00 2.84
C TRP A 288 -24.23 -3.72 3.57
N ARG A 289 -25.26 -2.98 4.01
CA ARG A 289 -26.42 -3.57 4.69
C ARG A 289 -27.12 -4.57 3.77
N ASP A 290 -27.45 -4.16 2.55
CA ASP A 290 -28.17 -5.01 1.60
C ASP A 290 -27.29 -6.20 1.16
N THR A 291 -25.97 -6.00 1.02
CA THR A 291 -25.01 -7.10 0.79
C THR A 291 -25.02 -8.11 1.94
N LEU A 292 -24.98 -7.64 3.19
CA LEU A 292 -24.98 -8.50 4.37
C LEU A 292 -26.31 -9.26 4.54
N GLU A 293 -27.43 -8.62 4.24
CA GLU A 293 -28.75 -9.25 4.21
C GLU A 293 -28.79 -10.35 3.14
N TRP A 294 -28.33 -10.06 1.93
CA TRP A 294 -28.26 -11.07 0.87
C TRP A 294 -27.31 -12.23 1.22
N LEU A 295 -26.16 -11.95 1.83
CA LEU A 295 -25.21 -12.97 2.30
C LEU A 295 -25.75 -13.83 3.44
N ARG A 296 -26.68 -13.30 4.24
CA ARG A 296 -27.36 -14.07 5.29
C ARG A 296 -28.23 -15.16 4.68
N ASP A 297 -28.96 -14.82 3.62
CA ASP A 297 -29.84 -15.75 2.91
C ASP A 297 -29.05 -16.64 1.92
N ASN A 298 -27.91 -16.15 1.43
CA ASN A 298 -27.02 -16.81 0.48
C ASN A 298 -25.59 -16.84 1.06
N PRO A 299 -25.27 -17.78 1.96
CA PRO A 299 -23.96 -17.82 2.59
C PRO A 299 -22.85 -18.19 1.57
N PRO A 300 -21.73 -17.43 1.52
CA PRO A 300 -20.66 -17.61 0.53
C PRO A 300 -19.86 -18.91 0.70
N GLY A 301 -20.01 -19.58 1.84
CA GLY A 301 -19.27 -20.79 2.20
C GLY A 301 -17.76 -20.55 2.35
N LEU A 302 -16.97 -21.58 2.02
CA LEU A 302 -15.51 -21.53 2.17
C LEU A 302 -14.81 -20.68 1.10
N LEU A 303 -15.27 -20.74 -0.15
CA LEU A 303 -14.57 -20.17 -1.31
C LEU A 303 -15.19 -18.89 -1.88
N GLY A 304 -16.34 -18.45 -1.37
CA GLY A 304 -17.03 -17.26 -1.87
C GLY A 304 -17.67 -17.42 -3.24
N TYR A 305 -18.13 -16.31 -3.80
CA TYR A 305 -18.82 -16.22 -5.09
C TYR A 305 -17.90 -16.09 -6.31
N GLY A 306 -16.59 -16.00 -6.07
CA GLY A 306 -15.57 -15.93 -7.09
C GLY A 306 -14.80 -14.62 -7.06
N LEU A 307 -13.55 -14.67 -7.50
CA LEU A 307 -12.64 -13.52 -7.45
C LEU A 307 -13.08 -12.44 -8.45
N ASN A 308 -13.16 -11.18 -8.01
CA ASN A 308 -13.70 -10.05 -8.77
C ASN A 308 -15.17 -10.22 -9.19
N SER A 309 -15.96 -11.00 -8.44
CA SER A 309 -17.34 -11.32 -8.85
C SER A 309 -18.38 -10.30 -8.39
N PHE A 310 -18.10 -9.47 -7.38
CA PHE A 310 -19.13 -8.69 -6.69
C PHE A 310 -20.00 -7.87 -7.63
N GLN A 311 -19.40 -7.14 -8.57
CA GLN A 311 -20.10 -6.29 -9.54
C GLN A 311 -21.14 -7.07 -10.37
N SER A 312 -20.90 -8.36 -10.65
CA SER A 312 -21.85 -9.21 -11.36
C SER A 312 -23.06 -9.63 -10.51
N TYR A 313 -22.94 -9.60 -9.19
CA TYR A 313 -23.99 -10.01 -8.25
C TYR A 313 -24.77 -8.83 -7.67
N VAL A 314 -24.22 -7.61 -7.63
CA VAL A 314 -24.90 -6.41 -7.09
C VAL A 314 -26.33 -6.23 -7.61
N PRO A 315 -26.62 -6.40 -8.93
CA PRO A 315 -27.97 -6.24 -9.46
C PRO A 315 -29.01 -7.21 -8.87
N LEU A 316 -28.60 -8.29 -8.20
CA LEU A 316 -29.51 -9.28 -7.63
C LEU A 316 -30.11 -8.83 -6.29
N PHE A 317 -29.50 -7.87 -5.60
CA PHE A 317 -29.90 -7.51 -4.23
C PHE A 317 -29.90 -6.01 -3.94
N PHE A 318 -29.32 -5.18 -4.80
CA PHE A 318 -29.23 -3.75 -4.58
C PHE A 318 -30.15 -2.98 -5.54
N SER A 319 -31.35 -2.64 -5.08
CA SER A 319 -32.41 -2.08 -5.92
C SER A 319 -32.18 -0.64 -6.38
N LEU A 320 -31.29 0.11 -5.73
CA LEU A 320 -30.96 1.49 -6.14
C LEU A 320 -30.17 1.56 -7.46
N LEU A 321 -29.61 0.43 -7.89
CA LEU A 321 -28.88 0.33 -9.15
C LEU A 321 -29.76 0.66 -10.36
N ASP A 322 -31.05 0.29 -10.30
CA ASP A 322 -32.04 0.57 -11.35
C ASP A 322 -32.58 2.01 -11.28
N ALA A 323 -32.63 2.61 -10.09
CA ALA A 323 -33.14 3.96 -9.87
C ALA A 323 -32.17 5.05 -10.35
N GLU A 324 -30.87 4.79 -10.29
CA GLU A 324 -29.81 5.72 -10.72
C GLU A 324 -29.04 5.25 -11.96
N ALA A 325 -29.54 4.25 -12.71
CA ALA A 325 -28.89 3.59 -13.86
C ALA A 325 -28.46 4.51 -15.04
N GLY A 326 -28.63 5.82 -14.93
CA GLY A 326 -28.19 6.83 -15.89
C GLY A 326 -27.16 7.84 -15.36
N SER A 327 -26.76 7.79 -14.08
CA SER A 327 -25.75 8.71 -13.54
C SER A 327 -24.32 8.14 -13.67
N PRO A 328 -23.33 8.93 -14.12
CA PRO A 328 -21.95 8.46 -14.25
C PRO A 328 -21.32 8.04 -12.91
N ASP A 329 -21.84 8.56 -11.79
CA ASP A 329 -21.37 8.25 -10.43
C ASP A 329 -21.72 6.80 -10.00
N VAL A 330 -22.78 6.20 -10.54
CA VAL A 330 -23.18 4.81 -10.23
C VAL A 330 -22.16 3.81 -10.75
N GLN A 331 -21.61 4.00 -11.95
CA GLN A 331 -20.62 3.08 -12.53
C GLN A 331 -19.30 3.06 -11.74
N GLU A 332 -18.86 4.20 -11.21
CA GLU A 332 -17.70 4.27 -10.30
C GLU A 332 -18.01 3.73 -8.89
N GLY A 333 -19.28 3.79 -8.46
CA GLY A 333 -19.76 3.38 -7.14
C GLY A 333 -20.11 1.89 -6.96
N LEU A 334 -20.04 1.06 -8.02
CA LEU A 334 -20.37 -0.39 -7.96
C LEU A 334 -19.38 -1.24 -7.16
N GLY A 335 -18.31 -0.66 -6.64
CA GLY A 335 -17.39 -1.35 -5.75
C GLY A 335 -18.01 -1.53 -4.35
N LEU A 336 -17.76 -2.69 -3.70
CA LEU A 336 -18.05 -2.89 -2.27
C LEU A 336 -17.56 -1.75 -1.36
N HIS A 337 -16.49 -1.04 -1.73
CA HIS A 337 -15.75 -0.09 -0.89
C HIS A 337 -15.54 -0.55 0.57
N ASN A 338 -15.37 -1.85 0.77
CA ASN A 338 -15.07 -2.49 2.04
C ASN A 338 -14.31 -3.77 1.72
N GLY A 339 -12.99 -3.72 1.83
CA GLY A 339 -12.11 -4.82 1.47
C GLY A 339 -12.33 -6.08 2.32
N PHE A 340 -12.78 -5.97 3.56
CA PHE A 340 -13.09 -7.16 4.38
C PHE A 340 -14.34 -7.86 3.87
N LEU A 341 -15.40 -7.09 3.63
CA LEU A 341 -16.63 -7.63 3.07
C LEU A 341 -16.39 -8.16 1.65
N GLN A 342 -15.51 -7.51 0.87
CA GLN A 342 -15.09 -7.99 -0.44
C GLN A 342 -14.35 -9.32 -0.37
N ILE A 343 -13.37 -9.47 0.53
CA ILE A 343 -12.69 -10.76 0.73
C ILE A 343 -13.70 -11.83 1.11
N TYR A 344 -14.63 -11.54 2.02
CA TYR A 344 -15.62 -12.51 2.44
C TYR A 344 -16.59 -12.90 1.32
N PHE A 345 -17.07 -11.92 0.56
CA PHE A 345 -17.97 -12.13 -0.56
C PHE A 345 -17.30 -12.97 -1.66
N GLU A 346 -16.12 -12.54 -2.10
CA GLU A 346 -15.45 -13.12 -3.27
C GLU A 346 -14.70 -14.40 -2.93
N MET A 347 -13.98 -14.44 -1.80
CA MET A 347 -13.08 -15.53 -1.41
C MET A 347 -13.58 -16.37 -0.23
N GLY A 348 -14.73 -16.02 0.36
CA GLY A 348 -15.35 -16.77 1.45
C GLY A 348 -14.56 -16.72 2.76
N LEU A 349 -14.88 -17.65 3.66
CA LEU A 349 -14.19 -17.78 4.94
C LEU A 349 -12.69 -18.13 4.77
N ALA A 350 -12.33 -18.88 3.73
CA ALA A 350 -10.94 -19.21 3.45
C ALA A 350 -10.11 -17.94 3.15
N GLY A 351 -10.67 -17.01 2.38
CA GLY A 351 -10.03 -15.73 2.11
C GLY A 351 -9.82 -14.88 3.35
N LEU A 352 -10.86 -14.75 4.21
CA LEU A 352 -10.76 -13.99 5.46
C LEU A 352 -9.70 -14.57 6.41
N ILE A 353 -9.70 -15.89 6.59
CA ILE A 353 -8.72 -16.57 7.46
C ILE A 353 -7.31 -16.40 6.90
N ALA A 354 -7.13 -16.57 5.59
CA ALA A 354 -5.82 -16.42 4.96
C ALA A 354 -5.33 -14.96 5.02
N PHE A 355 -6.21 -13.97 4.86
CA PHE A 355 -5.87 -12.56 5.01
C PHE A 355 -5.52 -12.21 6.46
N ALA A 356 -6.30 -12.70 7.44
CA ALA A 356 -6.01 -12.54 8.86
C ALA A 356 -4.66 -13.19 9.24
N PHE A 357 -4.37 -14.36 8.67
CA PHE A 357 -3.09 -15.03 8.85
C PHE A 357 -1.92 -14.24 8.24
N LEU A 358 -2.09 -13.66 7.04
CA LEU A 358 -1.13 -12.78 6.39
C LEU A 358 -0.82 -11.55 7.25
N MET A 359 -1.86 -10.80 7.62
CA MET A 359 -1.70 -9.58 8.40
C MET A 359 -1.20 -9.87 9.82
N GLY A 360 -1.70 -10.93 10.44
CA GLY A 360 -1.23 -11.41 11.75
C GLY A 360 0.26 -11.75 11.73
N THR A 361 0.73 -12.46 10.69
CA THR A 361 2.16 -12.79 10.54
C THR A 361 3.03 -11.54 10.44
N ILE A 362 2.59 -10.54 9.67
CA ILE A 362 3.30 -9.26 9.53
C ILE A 362 3.33 -8.50 10.85
N VAL A 363 2.20 -8.39 11.55
CA VAL A 363 2.11 -7.73 12.85
C VAL A 363 3.04 -8.40 13.86
N LEU A 364 3.00 -9.73 13.97
CA LEU A 364 3.87 -10.49 14.85
C LEU A 364 5.35 -10.27 14.49
N ARG A 365 5.68 -10.23 13.20
CA ARG A 365 7.04 -9.94 12.73
C ARG A 365 7.51 -8.56 13.21
N LEU A 366 6.69 -7.53 13.06
CA LEU A 366 6.99 -6.17 13.54
C LEU A 366 7.10 -6.13 15.07
N ILE A 367 6.27 -6.86 15.80
CA ILE A 367 6.35 -6.94 17.28
C ILE A 367 7.69 -7.55 17.72
N THR A 368 8.19 -8.58 17.02
CA THR A 368 9.49 -9.18 17.35
C THR A 368 10.66 -8.21 17.23
N THR A 369 10.52 -7.09 16.51
CA THR A 369 11.56 -6.06 16.38
C THR A 369 11.50 -4.97 17.45
N PHE A 370 10.50 -4.98 18.34
CA PHE A 370 10.31 -3.94 19.37
C PHE A 370 11.51 -3.82 20.31
N ASN A 371 12.11 -4.94 20.70
CA ASN A 371 13.30 -4.96 21.56
C ASN A 371 14.52 -4.28 20.90
N LYS A 372 14.57 -4.24 19.56
CA LYS A 372 15.66 -3.62 18.80
C LYS A 372 15.38 -2.15 18.48
N ASP A 373 14.13 -1.83 18.15
CA ASP A 373 13.70 -0.50 17.71
C ASP A 373 12.20 -0.32 17.96
N PHE A 374 11.84 -0.06 19.22
CA PHE A 374 10.45 0.11 19.65
C PHE A 374 9.74 1.19 18.82
N ALA A 375 10.34 2.38 18.71
CA ALA A 375 9.72 3.51 18.05
C ALA A 375 9.46 3.23 16.57
N GLY A 376 10.46 2.78 15.81
CA GLY A 376 10.27 2.44 14.41
C GLY A 376 9.25 1.30 14.20
N SER A 377 9.32 0.26 15.04
CA SER A 377 8.39 -0.88 14.92
C SER A 377 6.94 -0.49 15.25
N PHE A 378 6.74 0.38 16.24
CA PHE A 378 5.42 0.93 16.59
C PHE A 378 4.84 1.76 15.44
N VAL A 379 5.64 2.64 14.81
CA VAL A 379 5.17 3.43 13.66
C VAL A 379 4.80 2.55 12.47
N MET A 380 5.57 1.49 12.20
CA MET A 380 5.23 0.52 11.15
C MET A 380 3.97 -0.28 11.48
N LEU A 381 3.75 -0.60 12.75
CA LEU A 381 2.48 -1.20 13.19
C LEU A 381 1.30 -0.24 12.96
N MET A 382 1.48 1.05 13.22
CA MET A 382 0.47 2.07 12.93
C MET A 382 0.19 2.24 11.44
N LEU A 383 1.19 2.03 10.56
CA LEU A 383 0.95 1.93 9.11
C LEU A 383 0.01 0.76 8.78
N CYS A 384 0.22 -0.42 9.39
CA CYS A 384 -0.67 -1.57 9.21
C CYS A 384 -2.08 -1.32 9.76
N VAL A 385 -2.20 -0.67 10.92
CA VAL A 385 -3.50 -0.29 11.49
C VAL A 385 -4.23 0.70 10.57
N GLY A 386 -3.54 1.72 10.07
CA GLY A 386 -4.11 2.67 9.12
C GLY A 386 -4.54 1.99 7.81
N TYR A 387 -3.76 1.02 7.31
CA TYR A 387 -4.18 0.19 6.17
C TYR A 387 -5.48 -0.56 6.46
N MET A 388 -5.65 -1.16 7.64
CA MET A 388 -6.91 -1.84 8.01
C MET A 388 -8.10 -0.88 8.06
N ILE A 389 -7.91 0.32 8.60
CA ILE A 389 -8.95 1.35 8.64
C ILE A 389 -9.36 1.72 7.23
N VAL A 390 -8.39 2.01 6.35
CA VAL A 390 -8.69 2.36 4.96
C VAL A 390 -9.32 1.18 4.22
N LEU A 391 -8.87 -0.06 4.47
CA LEU A 391 -9.45 -1.27 3.88
C LEU A 391 -10.92 -1.44 4.26
N TYR A 392 -11.32 -1.03 5.46
CA TYR A 392 -12.72 -1.06 5.87
C TYR A 392 -13.59 -0.09 5.07
N TYR A 393 -13.05 1.08 4.71
CA TYR A 393 -13.79 2.14 4.02
C TYR A 393 -13.57 2.18 2.50
N ASP A 394 -12.71 1.33 1.94
CA ASP A 394 -12.42 1.35 0.51
C ASP A 394 -11.95 0.02 -0.07
N ASN A 395 -12.05 -0.12 -1.39
CA ASN A 395 -11.63 -1.30 -2.15
C ASN A 395 -10.17 -1.19 -2.56
N LEU A 396 -9.28 -1.33 -1.58
CA LEU A 396 -7.85 -1.14 -1.79
C LEU A 396 -7.24 -2.10 -2.81
N PHE A 397 -7.84 -3.26 -3.09
CA PHE A 397 -7.26 -4.27 -4.00
C PHE A 397 -7.14 -3.79 -5.46
N GLY A 398 -7.95 -2.82 -5.89
CA GLY A 398 -7.80 -2.19 -7.20
C GLY A 398 -6.70 -1.13 -7.27
N TYR A 399 -6.20 -0.67 -6.12
CA TYR A 399 -5.29 0.48 -6.02
C TYR A 399 -3.83 0.06 -6.11
N LEU A 400 -3.43 -0.43 -7.28
CA LEU A 400 -2.09 -0.97 -7.59
C LEU A 400 -0.95 -0.11 -7.02
N GLN A 401 -0.94 1.20 -7.29
CA GLN A 401 0.17 2.07 -6.88
C GLN A 401 0.32 2.18 -5.36
N PHE A 402 -0.81 2.37 -4.65
CA PHE A 402 -0.81 2.42 -3.20
C PHE A 402 -0.37 1.07 -2.60
N GLN A 403 -0.91 -0.03 -3.12
CA GLN A 403 -0.55 -1.38 -2.67
C GLN A 403 0.94 -1.65 -2.84
N TRP A 404 1.53 -1.29 -3.98
CA TRP A 404 2.97 -1.44 -4.20
C TRP A 404 3.78 -0.67 -3.16
N PHE A 405 3.44 0.60 -2.91
CA PHE A 405 4.13 1.39 -1.89
C PHE A 405 4.02 0.78 -0.50
N PHE A 406 2.81 0.40 -0.10
CA PHE A 406 2.53 -0.19 1.21
C PHE A 406 3.31 -1.50 1.41
N TRP A 407 3.15 -2.45 0.49
CA TRP A 407 3.79 -3.77 0.58
C TRP A 407 5.31 -3.69 0.49
N PHE A 408 5.85 -2.79 -0.33
CA PHE A 408 7.30 -2.55 -0.39
C PHE A 408 7.83 -2.00 0.94
N THR A 409 7.12 -1.04 1.53
CA THR A 409 7.51 -0.39 2.79
C THR A 409 7.47 -1.37 3.96
N VAL A 410 6.38 -2.11 4.10
CA VAL A 410 6.22 -3.13 5.16
C VAL A 410 7.18 -4.30 4.93
N GLY A 411 7.37 -4.74 3.69
CA GLY A 411 8.35 -5.77 3.32
C GLY A 411 9.79 -5.35 3.66
N THR A 412 10.15 -4.09 3.39
CA THR A 412 11.45 -3.49 3.78
C THR A 412 11.62 -3.47 5.29
N ALA A 413 10.58 -3.10 6.04
CA ALA A 413 10.61 -3.11 7.51
C ALA A 413 10.79 -4.54 8.06
N CYS A 414 10.04 -5.52 7.55
CA CYS A 414 10.12 -6.92 7.96
C CYS A 414 11.49 -7.54 7.65
N ALA A 415 11.99 -7.35 6.42
CA ALA A 415 13.32 -7.81 5.99
C ALA A 415 14.43 -7.19 6.86
N SER A 416 14.30 -5.92 7.24
CA SER A 416 15.28 -5.28 8.11
C SER A 416 15.38 -5.89 9.51
N GLY A 417 14.32 -6.55 9.99
CA GLY A 417 14.30 -7.23 11.28
C GLY A 417 15.31 -8.36 11.38
N GLU A 418 15.70 -8.92 10.23
CA GLU A 418 16.63 -10.05 10.05
C GLU A 418 18.10 -9.61 10.09
N LEU A 419 18.38 -8.32 9.89
CA LEU A 419 19.73 -7.81 9.95
C LEU A 419 20.29 -8.01 11.36
N VAL A 420 21.40 -8.77 11.45
CA VAL A 420 22.16 -8.94 12.69
C VAL A 420 22.77 -7.58 13.06
N PRO A 421 22.59 -7.08 14.30
CA PRO A 421 23.20 -5.83 14.70
C PRO A 421 24.73 -5.92 14.58
N ALA A 422 25.34 -4.89 13.99
CA ALA A 422 26.79 -4.81 13.74
C ALA A 422 27.65 -5.02 14.99
N SER A 423 27.09 -4.83 16.20
CA SER A 423 27.77 -5.07 17.47
C SER A 423 28.13 -6.55 17.73
N ARG A 424 27.50 -7.52 17.05
CA ARG A 424 27.85 -8.95 17.16
C ARG A 424 28.92 -9.43 16.17
N SER A 425 29.26 -8.64 15.15
CA SER A 425 30.32 -9.03 14.20
C SER A 425 31.73 -8.78 14.72
N LEU A 426 31.87 -7.97 15.78
CA LEU A 426 33.15 -7.68 16.43
C LEU A 426 33.49 -8.64 17.58
N SER A 427 32.60 -9.56 17.92
CA SER A 427 32.79 -10.53 19.01
C SER A 427 33.19 -11.94 18.55
N GLN A 428 33.66 -12.10 17.31
CA GLN A 428 34.44 -13.29 16.97
C GLN A 428 35.89 -13.04 17.37
N PRO A 429 36.48 -13.81 18.30
CA PRO A 429 37.89 -13.71 18.56
C PRO A 429 38.62 -14.12 17.28
N ARG A 430 39.47 -13.22 16.77
CA ARG A 430 40.53 -13.60 15.84
C ARG A 430 41.27 -14.77 16.49
N VAL A 431 41.04 -15.98 15.99
CA VAL A 431 41.92 -17.11 16.25
C VAL A 431 43.25 -16.71 15.63
N ALA A 432 44.12 -16.12 16.44
CA ALA A 432 45.49 -15.84 16.08
C ALA A 432 46.15 -17.20 15.84
N SER A 433 46.27 -17.57 14.57
CA SER A 433 47.17 -18.64 14.13
C SER A 433 48.57 -18.24 14.57
N ARG A 434 49.04 -18.82 15.68
CA ARG A 434 50.45 -18.76 16.09
C ARG A 434 51.30 -19.35 14.96
N PRO A 435 52.33 -18.64 14.46
CA PRO A 435 53.27 -19.25 13.55
C PRO A 435 54.13 -20.25 14.34
N ASN A 436 54.11 -21.49 13.86
CA ASN A 436 54.95 -22.58 14.34
C ASN A 436 56.42 -22.25 13.99
N ARG A 437 57.17 -21.65 14.92
CA ARG A 437 58.63 -21.54 14.82
C ARG A 437 59.26 -22.74 15.51
N LEU A 438 59.81 -23.60 14.66
CA LEU A 438 60.91 -24.55 14.88
C LEU A 438 61.74 -24.27 16.14
N ALA A 439 61.82 -25.28 17.01
CA ALA A 439 62.85 -25.40 18.03
C ALA A 439 63.29 -26.86 18.14
N SER A 440 64.48 -27.15 17.63
CA SER A 440 65.39 -28.19 18.12
C SER A 440 66.75 -28.04 17.40
N PRO A 441 67.90 -28.35 18.03
CA PRO A 441 68.29 -28.24 19.44
C PRO A 441 69.68 -27.56 19.60
N PRO A 442 70.19 -27.35 20.82
CA PRO A 442 71.62 -27.23 21.06
C PRO A 442 72.18 -28.54 21.66
N GLY A 443 73.18 -29.13 20.98
CA GLY A 443 74.29 -29.95 21.50
C GLY A 443 73.99 -31.24 22.26
N VAL A 444 74.34 -32.39 21.68
CA VAL A 444 75.58 -33.18 21.92
C VAL A 444 75.87 -33.99 20.66
#